data_AF-A0A2J8J1H9-F1
#
_entry.id   AF-A0A2J8J1H9-F1
#
_cell.length_a   1.000
_cell.length_b   1.000
_cell.length_c   1.000
_cell.angle_alpha   90.00
_cell.angle_beta   90.00
_cell.angle_gamma   90.00
#
_symmetry.space_group_name_H-M   'P 1'
#
loop_
_entity.id
_entity.type
_entity.pdbx_description
1 polymer ?
#
loop_
_entity_poly.entity_id
_entity_poly.type
_entity_poly.pdbx_seq_one_letter_code
_entity_poly.pdbx_strand_id
1 'polypeptide(L)' 'MESTGSVGEAPGGPRVLVVGGGIAGLGAAQRLCGHSAFPHLRVLEATARAGGRIRSERRFGATKDSQTA' A
#
# COMPACT_ATOMS: atom_id res chain seq x y z
N MET A 1 16.75 -16.77 -18.90
CA MET A 1 15.86 -17.70 -18.19
C MET A 1 15.55 -17.02 -16.87
N GLU A 2 14.37 -16.55 -16.54
CA GLU A 2 12.96 -16.90 -16.80
C GLU A 2 12.15 -15.61 -16.64
N SER A 3 10.89 -15.42 -17.02
CA SER A 3 9.97 -16.05 -17.96
C SER A 3 8.90 -14.98 -18.21
N THR A 4 8.35 -14.97 -19.42
CA THR A 4 7.28 -14.08 -19.87
C THR A 4 6.04 -14.24 -19.00
N GLY A 5 5.58 -13.14 -18.41
CA GLY A 5 4.27 -13.05 -17.76
C GLY A 5 3.55 -11.80 -18.19
N SER A 6 3.12 -11.72 -19.45
CA SER A 6 2.07 -10.77 -19.83
C SER A 6 0.76 -11.26 -19.24
N VAL A 7 0.55 -10.96 -17.96
CA VAL A 7 -0.73 -11.23 -17.28
C VAL A 7 -1.75 -10.27 -17.88
N GLY A 8 -2.48 -10.77 -18.87
CA GLY A 8 -3.75 -10.25 -19.39
C GLY A 8 -3.83 -8.72 -19.53
N GLU A 9 -3.60 -8.22 -20.74
CA GLU A 9 -4.14 -6.93 -21.12
C GLU A 9 -5.67 -7.08 -21.24
N ALA A 10 -6.37 -6.97 -20.12
CA ALA A 10 -7.79 -6.66 -20.12
C ALA A 10 -7.95 -5.21 -20.61
N PRO A 11 -9.02 -4.87 -21.34
CA PRO A 11 -9.22 -3.52 -21.86
C PRO A 11 -9.20 -2.53 -20.68
N GLY A 12 -8.17 -1.69 -20.61
CA GLY A 12 -7.91 -0.77 -19.48
C GLY A 12 -6.54 -0.89 -18.81
N GLY A 13 -5.73 -1.90 -19.14
CA GLY A 13 -4.35 -2.05 -18.64
C GLY A 13 -4.22 -2.85 -17.33
N PRO A 14 -3.00 -2.98 -16.79
CA PRO A 14 -2.70 -3.86 -15.65
C PRO A 14 -3.46 -3.49 -14.37
N ARG A 15 -4.01 -4.51 -13.70
CA ARG A 15 -4.67 -4.37 -12.40
C ARG A 15 -3.73 -4.84 -11.29
N VAL A 16 -3.44 -3.96 -10.33
CA VAL A 16 -2.52 -4.24 -9.22
C VAL A 16 -3.25 -4.14 -7.89
N LEU A 17 -3.11 -5.19 -7.08
CA LEU A 17 -3.62 -5.23 -5.72
C LEU A 17 -2.46 -5.35 -4.74
N VAL A 18 -2.35 -4.39 -3.83
CA VAL A 18 -1.43 -4.43 -2.70
C VAL A 18 -2.19 -4.89 -1.45
N VAL A 19 -1.71 -5.95 -0.81
CA VAL A 19 -2.30 -6.47 0.43
C VAL A 19 -1.45 -6.01 1.63
N GLY A 20 -2.08 -5.29 2.54
CA GLY A 20 -1.48 -4.61 3.69
C GLY A 20 -1.19 -3.14 3.43
N GLY A 21 -1.83 -2.25 4.19
CA GLY A 21 -1.61 -0.80 4.25
C GLY A 21 -0.53 -0.38 5.24
N GLY A 22 0.47 -1.24 5.48
CA GLY A 22 1.68 -0.90 6.24
C GLY A 22 2.67 -0.06 5.42
N ILE A 23 3.81 0.31 6.03
CA ILE A 23 4.84 1.13 5.34
C ILE A 23 5.34 0.50 4.02
N ALA A 24 5.50 -0.81 3.99
CA ALA A 24 5.93 -1.53 2.78
C ALA A 24 4.87 -1.46 1.68
N GLY A 25 3.61 -1.75 2.01
CA GLY A 25 2.51 -1.73 1.05
C GLY A 25 2.19 -0.33 0.54
N LEU A 26 2.17 0.68 1.43
CA LEU A 26 2.01 2.07 1.01
C LEU A 26 3.18 2.56 0.17
N GLY A 27 4.42 2.18 0.49
CA GLY A 27 5.59 2.53 -0.32
C GLY A 27 5.54 1.91 -1.72
N ALA A 28 5.12 0.64 -1.82
CA ALA A 28 4.89 -0.01 -3.11
C ALA A 28 3.78 0.68 -3.90
N ALA A 29 2.66 0.98 -3.24
CA ALA A 29 1.54 1.67 -3.86
C ALA A 29 1.92 3.08 -4.35
N GLN A 30 2.67 3.84 -3.56
CA GLN A 30 3.16 5.17 -3.94
C GLN A 30 4.01 5.11 -5.21
N ARG A 31 4.92 4.13 -5.31
CA ARG A 31 5.80 3.98 -6.47
C ARG A 31 5.04 3.61 -7.74
N LEU A 32 3.98 2.82 -7.61
CA LEU A 32 3.15 2.41 -8.75
C LEU A 32 2.13 3.47 -9.16
N CYS A 33 1.58 4.24 -8.20
CA CYS A 33 0.57 5.26 -8.45
C CYS A 33 1.06 6.39 -9.36
N GLY A 34 2.37 6.68 -9.36
CA GLY A 34 2.96 7.70 -10.23
C GLY A 34 3.21 7.23 -11.66
N HIS A 35 2.94 5.97 -11.99
CA HIS A 35 3.31 5.38 -13.27
C HIS A 35 2.07 5.11 -14.13
N SER A 36 2.03 5.70 -15.32
CA SER A 36 0.91 5.56 -16.28
C SER A 36 0.60 4.12 -16.71
N ALA A 37 1.53 3.19 -16.51
CA ALA A 37 1.38 1.78 -16.81
C ALA A 37 0.49 1.02 -15.80
N PHE A 38 0.17 1.61 -14.65
CA PHE A 38 -0.63 0.97 -13.60
C PHE A 38 -1.86 1.82 -13.23
N PRO A 39 -2.80 2.04 -14.16
CA PRO A 39 -3.98 2.89 -13.92
C PRO A 39 -4.95 2.30 -12.88
N HIS A 40 -4.84 1.00 -12.59
CA HIS A 40 -5.78 0.29 -11.73
C HIS A 40 -5.10 -0.30 -10.49
N LEU A 41 -4.65 0.57 -9.59
CA LEU A 41 -4.03 0.21 -8.31
C LEU A 41 -5.06 0.27 -7.17
N ARG A 42 -5.10 -0.77 -6.34
CA ARG A 42 -5.87 -0.77 -5.07
C ARG A 42 -5.01 -1.31 -3.92
N VAL A 43 -5.20 -0.75 -2.73
CA VAL A 43 -4.60 -1.24 -1.48
C VAL A 43 -5.72 -1.78 -0.60
N LEU A 44 -5.56 -2.98 -0.07
CA LEU A 44 -6.46 -3.56 0.94
C LEU A 44 -5.71 -3.72 2.25
N GLU A 45 -6.26 -3.17 3.32
CA GLU A 45 -5.72 -3.24 4.67
C GLU A 45 -6.74 -3.97 5.56
N ALA A 46 -6.25 -4.87 6.40
CA ALA A 46 -7.12 -5.70 7.24
C ALA A 46 -7.80 -4.91 8.37
N THR A 47 -7.25 -3.73 8.70
CA THR A 47 -7.73 -2.88 9.79
C THR A 47 -8.30 -1.57 9.29
N ALA A 48 -8.96 -0.81 10.17
CA ALA A 48 -9.49 0.52 9.86
C ALA A 48 -8.41 1.61 9.72
N ARG A 49 -7.11 1.29 9.91
CA ARG A 49 -6.01 2.27 9.81
C ARG A 49 -4.91 1.77 8.90
N ALA A 50 -4.25 2.71 8.24
CA ALA A 50 -2.98 2.47 7.59
C ALA A 50 -1.80 2.58 8.58
N GLY A 51 -0.60 2.22 8.13
CA GLY A 51 0.67 2.31 8.88
C GLY A 51 1.17 0.96 9.40
N GLY A 52 0.31 -0.07 9.48
CA GLY A 52 0.72 -1.41 9.92
C GLY A 52 1.32 -1.38 11.33
N ARG A 53 2.59 -1.74 11.48
CA ARG A 53 3.31 -1.67 12.76
C ARG A 53 3.60 -0.25 13.24
N ILE A 54 3.55 0.75 12.35
CA ILE A 54 3.68 2.16 12.72
C ILE A 54 2.33 2.61 13.28
N ARG A 55 2.30 2.98 14.56
CA ARG A 55 1.10 3.43 15.27
C ARG A 55 1.48 4.52 16.26
N SER A 56 0.90 5.70 16.07
CA SER A 56 0.95 6.78 17.05
C SER A 56 -0.41 6.85 17.73
N GLU A 57 -0.41 6.95 19.07
CA GLU A 57 -1.62 7.13 19.85
C GLU A 57 -1.85 8.62 20.08
N ARG A 58 -3.07 9.09 19.82
CA ARG A 58 -3.45 10.42 20.28
C ARG A 58 -4.02 10.29 21.69
N ARG A 59 -3.31 10.81 22.69
CA ARG A 59 -3.80 10.94 24.07
C ARG A 59 -3.83 12.42 24.44
N PHE A 60 -4.99 12.90 24.90
CA PHE A 60 -5.20 14.29 25.35
C PHE A 60 -4.78 15.36 24.32
N GLY A 61 -5.14 15.15 23.04
CA GLY A 61 -4.84 16.12 21.97
C GLY A 61 -3.38 16.12 21.47
N ALA A 62 -2.48 15.38 22.13
CA ALA A 62 -1.09 15.20 21.69
C ALA A 62 -0.90 13.84 21.01
N THR A 63 -0.15 13.82 19.91
CA THR A 63 0.32 12.58 19.27
C THR A 63 1.51 12.06 20.05
N LYS A 64 1.41 10.87 20.65
CA LYS A 64 2.52 10.14 21.26
C LYS A 64 2.84 8.91 20.42
N ASP A 65 4.11 8.72 20.12
CA ASP A 65 4.57 7.46 19.54
C ASP A 65 4.64 6.43 20.65
N SER A 66 3.97 5.28 20.46
CA SER A 66 3.85 4.26 21.50
C SER A 66 5.13 3.43 21.70
N GLN A 67 6.30 3.93 21.24
CA GLN A 67 7.60 3.27 21.38
C GLN A 67 8.43 3.79 22.56
N THR A 68 7.93 4.75 23.34
CA THR A 68 8.57 5.13 24.61
C THR A 68 7.82 4.46 25.76
N ALA A 69 8.34 3.32 26.18
CA ALA A 69 8.10 2.74 27.50
C ALA A 69 9.27 3.09 28.41
#